data_AF-A0A258R0F7-F1
#
_entry.id   AF-A0A258R0F7-F1
#
_cell.length_a   1.000
_cell.length_b   1.000
_cell.length_c   1.000
_cell.angle_alpha   90.00
_cell.angle_beta   90.00
_cell.angle_gamma   90.00
#
_symmetry.space_group_name_H-M   'P 1'
#
loop_
_entity.id
_entity.type
_entity.pdbx_description
1 polymer ?
#
loop_
_entity_poly.entity_id
_entity_poly.type
_entity_poly.pdbx_seq_one_letter_code
_entity_poly.pdbx_strand_id
1 'polypeptide(L)'
;MKSKIFGVILAVVTGFAAITNAVAGHPESGCDVVTLSGNGTRLESGVIVGSETLTIVATGEQIPVTFTAVPLGITDFQDGKATFVSSHEFKGVKDRRVSFTTFDEIKTVPLQGDPSCGQGECGLVFKLVLKQGIGDYNCGEIVSGYDPTLTSFTSTLQGNALQLNSVGKLCKCKLSGNN
;
A
#
# COMPACT_ATOMS: atom_id res chain seq x y z
N MET A 1 -29.29 30.21 -65.74
CA MET A 1 -28.15 30.67 -64.93
C MET A 1 -27.59 29.49 -64.15
N LYS A 2 -26.25 29.38 -64.10
CA LYS A 2 -25.44 28.30 -63.52
C LYS A 2 -25.60 28.18 -62.00
N SER A 3 -25.61 26.96 -61.45
CA SER A 3 -24.80 26.51 -60.29
C SER A 3 -25.12 25.02 -60.01
N LYS A 4 -24.27 24.09 -60.45
CA LYS A 4 -23.18 23.38 -59.73
C LYS A 4 -23.61 22.06 -59.05
N ILE A 5 -22.85 21.05 -59.43
CA ILE A 5 -22.86 19.61 -59.15
C ILE A 5 -22.23 19.31 -57.77
N PHE A 6 -22.42 18.05 -57.32
CA PHE A 6 -21.73 17.23 -56.31
C PHE A 6 -22.61 16.96 -55.08
N GLY A 7 -23.02 15.73 -54.76
CA GLY A 7 -22.28 14.46 -54.79
C GLY A 7 -22.02 14.06 -53.32
N VAL A 8 -22.76 13.10 -52.75
CA VAL A 8 -22.42 11.65 -52.68
C VAL A 8 -21.86 11.27 -51.28
N ILE A 9 -22.51 10.26 -50.67
CA ILE A 9 -21.99 9.20 -49.75
C ILE A 9 -21.86 9.45 -48.22
N LEU A 10 -22.84 8.90 -47.48
CA LEU A 10 -22.78 7.78 -46.51
C LEU A 10 -21.43 7.32 -45.88
N ALA A 11 -21.33 7.31 -44.53
CA ALA A 11 -20.66 6.28 -43.67
C ALA A 11 -20.84 6.69 -42.18
N VAL A 12 -21.62 6.00 -41.33
CA VAL A 12 -21.30 4.83 -40.48
C VAL A 12 -19.97 4.93 -39.72
N VAL A 13 -20.03 4.73 -38.38
CA VAL A 13 -19.09 4.06 -37.43
C VAL A 13 -19.40 4.62 -36.01
N THR A 14 -20.22 3.96 -35.19
CA THR A 14 -19.85 3.00 -34.12
C THR A 14 -18.64 3.37 -33.25
N GLY A 15 -18.88 3.56 -31.94
CA GLY A 15 -17.90 3.25 -30.90
C GLY A 15 -17.05 4.41 -30.38
N PHE A 16 -17.52 5.09 -29.33
CA PHE A 16 -16.59 5.71 -28.38
C PHE A 16 -16.34 4.73 -27.24
N ALA A 17 -15.40 3.82 -27.50
CA ALA A 17 -14.63 3.20 -26.45
C ALA A 17 -13.95 4.33 -25.67
N ALA A 18 -14.31 4.49 -24.41
CA ALA A 18 -13.56 5.32 -23.48
C ALA A 18 -12.19 4.66 -23.30
N ILE A 19 -11.22 5.12 -24.09
CA ILE A 19 -9.80 4.93 -23.86
C ILE A 19 -9.48 5.43 -22.45
N THR A 20 -9.32 4.50 -21.51
CA THR A 20 -8.64 4.80 -20.26
C THR A 20 -7.20 5.09 -20.62
N ASN A 21 -6.80 6.35 -20.50
CA ASN A 21 -5.40 6.73 -20.58
C ASN A 21 -4.71 6.15 -19.34
N ALA A 22 -4.23 4.91 -19.45
CA ALA A 22 -3.19 4.39 -18.59
C ALA A 22 -1.96 5.28 -18.84
N VAL A 23 -1.71 6.20 -17.92
CA VAL A 23 -0.47 6.96 -17.89
C VAL A 23 0.62 5.98 -17.48
N ALA A 24 1.19 5.28 -18.45
CA ALA A 24 2.42 4.52 -18.27
C ALA A 24 3.55 5.54 -18.06
N GLY A 25 3.83 5.85 -16.78
CA GLY A 25 5.05 6.54 -16.41
C GLY A 25 6.25 5.73 -16.91
N HIS A 26 7.23 6.40 -17.52
CA HIS A 26 8.51 5.78 -17.84
C HIS A 26 9.07 5.13 -16.56
N PRO A 27 9.48 3.85 -16.57
CA PRO A 27 10.06 3.24 -15.39
C PRO A 27 11.38 3.96 -15.12
N GLU A 28 11.43 4.77 -14.05
CA GLU A 28 12.71 5.07 -13.41
C GLU A 28 13.33 3.73 -13.08
N SER A 29 14.39 3.35 -13.81
CA SER A 29 14.87 1.98 -13.90
C SER A 29 15.21 1.44 -12.51
N GLY A 30 14.32 0.62 -11.96
CA GLY A 30 14.51 -0.08 -10.69
C GLY A 30 13.45 0.18 -9.64
N CYS A 31 12.52 1.12 -9.78
CA CYS A 31 11.48 1.35 -8.78
C CYS A 31 10.06 1.14 -9.32
N ASP A 32 9.25 0.42 -8.55
CA ASP A 32 7.84 0.19 -8.80
C ASP A 32 6.99 0.95 -7.78
N VAL A 33 5.96 1.63 -8.27
CA VAL A 33 4.86 2.11 -7.41
C VAL A 33 3.93 0.95 -7.15
N VAL A 34 3.61 0.71 -5.88
CA VAL A 34 2.79 -0.41 -5.44
C VAL A 34 1.62 0.05 -4.58
N THR A 35 0.52 -0.70 -4.64
CA THR A 35 -0.56 -0.61 -3.66
C THR A 35 -0.66 -1.93 -2.91
N LEU A 36 -0.92 -1.88 -1.61
CA LEU A 36 -1.14 -3.05 -0.79
C LEU A 36 -2.53 -2.97 -0.16
N SER A 37 -3.32 -4.04 -0.27
CA SER A 37 -4.63 -4.13 0.37
C SER A 37 -4.79 -5.50 1.00
N GLY A 38 -5.21 -5.53 2.26
CA GLY A 38 -5.30 -6.78 2.99
C GLY A 38 -5.89 -6.64 4.38
N ASN A 39 -5.86 -7.79 5.05
CA ASN A 39 -6.47 -7.97 6.36
C ASN A 39 -5.48 -8.69 7.27
N GLY A 40 -5.60 -8.46 8.58
CA GLY A 40 -4.85 -9.18 9.59
C GLY A 40 -5.65 -9.41 10.86
N THR A 41 -5.08 -10.23 11.73
CA THR A 41 -5.62 -10.55 13.05
C THR A 41 -4.56 -10.30 14.11
N ARG A 42 -4.90 -9.48 15.10
CA ARG A 42 -4.11 -9.29 16.31
C ARG A 42 -4.32 -10.48 17.25
N LEU A 43 -3.22 -11.13 17.61
CA LEU A 43 -3.18 -12.23 18.56
C LEU A 43 -3.15 -11.70 20.00
N GLU A 44 -3.37 -12.56 20.99
CA GLU A 44 -3.27 -12.21 22.41
C GLU A 44 -1.88 -11.69 22.81
N SER A 45 -0.83 -12.11 22.08
CA SER A 45 0.54 -11.60 22.25
C SER A 45 0.75 -10.17 21.74
N GLY A 46 -0.25 -9.55 21.12
CA GLY A 46 -0.14 -8.25 20.44
C GLY A 46 0.48 -8.33 19.05
N VAL A 47 1.03 -9.47 18.64
CA VAL A 47 1.51 -9.73 17.27
C VAL A 47 0.31 -9.71 16.32
N ILE A 48 0.49 -9.10 15.14
CA ILE A 48 -0.51 -9.13 14.07
C ILE A 48 0.01 -10.01 12.95
N VAL A 49 -0.82 -10.95 12.51
CA VAL A 49 -0.54 -11.80 11.34
C VAL A 49 -1.63 -11.60 10.30
N GLY A 50 -1.27 -11.56 9.03
CA GLY A 50 -2.24 -11.30 7.98
C GLY A 50 -1.77 -11.61 6.58
N SER A 51 -2.64 -11.27 5.64
CA SER A 51 -2.40 -11.43 4.22
C SER A 51 -2.92 -10.24 3.45
N GLU A 52 -2.19 -9.87 2.41
CA GLU A 52 -2.49 -8.75 1.53
C GLU A 52 -2.15 -9.08 0.08
N THR A 53 -2.65 -8.26 -0.83
CA THR A 53 -2.27 -8.29 -2.24
C THR A 53 -1.44 -7.05 -2.53
N LEU A 54 -0.18 -7.27 -2.91
CA LEU A 54 0.67 -6.22 -3.46
C LEU A 54 0.40 -6.13 -4.96
N THR A 55 0.01 -4.96 -5.44
CA THR A 55 -0.25 -4.70 -6.86
C THR A 55 0.79 -3.72 -7.39
N ILE A 56 1.53 -4.10 -8.43
CA ILE A 56 2.43 -3.20 -9.15
C ILE A 56 1.58 -2.33 -10.07
N VAL A 57 1.55 -1.02 -9.81
CA VAL A 57 0.63 -0.10 -10.50
C VAL A 57 0.87 -0.05 -12.00
N ALA A 58 2.15 -0.08 -12.42
CA ALA A 58 2.51 0.04 -13.82
C ALA A 58 2.09 -1.17 -14.68
N THR A 59 2.06 -2.37 -14.10
CA THR A 59 1.80 -3.62 -14.84
C THR A 59 0.46 -4.26 -14.49
N GLY A 60 -0.16 -3.86 -13.38
CA GLY A 60 -1.32 -4.55 -12.80
C GLY A 60 -0.99 -5.91 -12.21
N GLU A 61 0.29 -6.29 -12.14
CA GLU A 61 0.72 -7.55 -11.56
C GLU A 61 0.36 -7.61 -10.07
N GLN A 62 -0.27 -8.71 -9.66
CA GLN A 62 -0.70 -8.94 -8.28
C GLN A 62 0.12 -10.06 -7.65
N ILE A 63 0.73 -9.76 -6.52
CA ILE A 63 1.56 -10.67 -5.74
C ILE A 63 0.86 -10.89 -4.38
N PRO A 64 0.39 -12.11 -4.09
CA PRO A 64 -0.12 -12.44 -2.77
C PRO A 64 1.01 -12.42 -1.74
N VAL A 65 0.82 -11.68 -0.66
CA VAL A 65 1.81 -11.47 0.41
C VAL A 65 1.20 -11.84 1.76
N THR A 66 1.99 -12.49 2.60
CA THR A 66 1.72 -12.62 4.05
C THR A 66 2.58 -11.63 4.80
N PHE A 67 2.04 -11.04 5.86
CA PHE A 67 2.79 -10.18 6.74
C PHE A 67 2.68 -10.61 8.21
N THR A 68 3.73 -10.33 8.98
CA THR A 68 3.74 -10.40 10.44
C THR A 68 4.23 -9.06 10.98
N ALA A 69 3.45 -8.42 11.85
CA ALA A 69 3.83 -7.20 12.55
C ALA A 69 4.00 -7.49 14.04
N VAL A 70 5.15 -7.11 14.59
CA VAL A 70 5.50 -7.29 16.00
C VAL A 70 5.69 -5.92 16.64
N PRO A 71 4.87 -5.52 17.62
CA PRO A 71 5.12 -4.31 18.39
C PRO A 71 6.34 -4.51 19.28
N LEU A 72 7.25 -3.53 19.30
CA LEU A 72 8.53 -3.63 20.00
C LEU A 72 8.64 -2.71 21.21
N GLY A 73 7.80 -1.68 21.28
CA GLY A 73 7.73 -0.79 22.43
C GLY A 73 7.01 0.51 22.11
N ILE A 74 6.39 1.10 23.14
CA ILE A 74 5.76 2.42 23.07
C ILE A 74 6.85 3.48 23.24
N THR A 75 6.90 4.45 22.32
CA THR A 75 7.83 5.58 22.36
C THR A 75 7.20 6.86 22.86
N ASP A 76 5.88 7.00 22.73
CA ASP A 76 5.11 8.13 23.27
C ASP A 76 3.66 7.76 23.56
N PHE A 77 3.04 8.44 24.52
CA PHE A 77 1.62 8.31 24.83
C PHE A 77 1.05 9.65 25.28
N GLN A 78 0.21 10.29 24.45
CA GLN A 78 -0.42 11.58 24.72
C GLN A 78 -1.88 11.56 24.27
N ASP A 79 -2.81 12.05 25.11
CA ASP A 79 -4.23 12.18 24.78
C ASP A 79 -4.88 10.88 24.24
N GLY A 80 -4.49 9.71 24.78
CA GLY A 80 -4.98 8.41 24.30
C GLY A 80 -4.37 7.94 22.97
N LYS A 81 -3.40 8.68 22.42
CA LYS A 81 -2.67 8.34 21.20
C LYS A 81 -1.33 7.72 21.58
N ALA A 82 -1.08 6.52 21.09
CA ALA A 82 0.19 5.85 21.26
C ALA A 82 1.05 6.04 20.00
N THR A 83 2.33 6.32 20.20
CA THR A 83 3.35 6.07 19.19
C THR A 83 4.16 4.87 19.64
N PHE A 84 4.35 3.91 18.75
CA PHE A 84 5.10 2.69 19.07
C PHE A 84 5.93 2.23 17.89
N VAL A 85 7.02 1.56 18.18
CA VAL A 85 7.89 0.97 17.17
C VAL A 85 7.39 -0.43 16.85
N SER A 86 7.34 -0.78 15.55
CA SER A 86 6.99 -2.12 15.12
C SER A 86 7.88 -2.63 13.99
N SER A 87 8.25 -3.90 14.09
CA SER A 87 8.89 -4.65 13.02
C SER A 87 7.82 -5.31 12.16
N HIS A 88 7.96 -5.25 10.83
CA HIS A 88 7.06 -5.94 9.91
C HIS A 88 7.86 -6.79 8.94
N GLU A 89 7.53 -8.07 8.87
CA GLU A 89 8.06 -9.00 7.88
C GLU A 89 7.02 -9.25 6.80
N PHE A 90 7.40 -9.07 5.53
CA PHE A 90 6.56 -9.30 4.35
C PHE A 90 7.14 -10.43 3.51
N LYS A 91 6.31 -11.39 3.10
CA LYS A 91 6.71 -12.56 2.30
C LYS A 91 5.69 -12.85 1.22
N GLY A 92 6.12 -12.96 -0.03
CA GLY A 92 5.28 -13.47 -1.12
C GLY A 92 4.95 -14.96 -0.92
N VAL A 93 3.69 -15.33 -1.10
CA VAL A 93 3.19 -16.69 -0.78
C VAL A 93 3.83 -17.75 -1.68
N LYS A 94 4.00 -17.43 -2.97
CA LYS A 94 4.65 -18.29 -3.98
C LYS A 94 5.76 -17.57 -4.73
N ASP A 95 6.03 -16.33 -4.33
CA ASP A 95 6.90 -15.42 -5.04
C ASP A 95 8.01 -14.92 -4.11
N ARG A 96 9.25 -15.26 -4.48
CA ARG A 96 10.44 -14.85 -3.71
C ARG A 96 10.88 -13.42 -4.00
N ARG A 97 10.28 -12.75 -4.99
CA ARG A 97 10.56 -11.33 -5.33
C ARG A 97 10.17 -10.39 -4.19
N VAL A 98 9.20 -10.78 -3.36
CA VAL A 98 8.77 -10.01 -2.19
C VAL A 98 9.20 -10.78 -0.94
N SER A 99 10.28 -10.32 -0.32
CA SER A 99 10.75 -10.82 0.97
C SER A 99 11.59 -9.74 1.62
N PHE A 100 10.98 -8.99 2.55
CA PHE A 100 11.65 -7.87 3.20
C PHE A 100 11.11 -7.60 4.60
N THR A 101 11.94 -6.92 5.39
CA THR A 101 11.61 -6.46 6.73
C THR A 101 11.70 -4.95 6.82
N THR A 102 10.76 -4.36 7.53
CA THR A 102 10.68 -2.93 7.82
C THR A 102 10.67 -2.69 9.32
N PHE A 103 11.05 -1.49 9.76
CA PHE A 103 11.13 -1.15 11.17
C PHE A 103 10.90 0.34 11.33
N ASP A 104 9.71 0.71 11.79
CA ASP A 104 9.32 2.11 11.89
C ASP A 104 8.29 2.36 12.99
N GLU A 105 8.08 3.65 13.24
CA GLU A 105 7.07 4.14 14.18
C GLU A 105 5.67 4.10 13.55
N ILE A 106 4.74 3.58 14.35
CA ILE A 106 3.30 3.61 14.09
C ILE A 106 2.67 4.59 15.06
N LYS A 107 1.82 5.47 14.54
CA LYS A 107 1.01 6.41 15.31
C LYS A 107 -0.44 5.96 15.28
N THR A 108 -1.08 5.93 16.44
CA THR A 108 -2.53 5.71 16.51
C THR A 108 -3.28 7.01 16.29
N VAL A 109 -4.38 6.92 15.56
CA VAL A 109 -5.34 8.00 15.32
C VAL A 109 -6.67 7.56 15.90
N PRO A 110 -7.23 8.30 16.87
CA PRO A 110 -8.51 7.93 17.46
C PRO A 110 -9.64 7.96 16.43
N LEU A 111 -10.58 7.03 16.58
CA LEU A 111 -11.79 6.97 15.78
C LEU A 111 -12.93 7.69 16.52
N GLN A 112 -13.96 8.13 15.79
CA GLN A 112 -15.09 8.84 16.40
C GLN A 112 -15.79 8.02 17.49
N GLY A 113 -15.81 6.69 17.35
CA GLY A 113 -16.38 5.76 18.34
C GLY A 113 -15.43 5.40 19.50
N ASP A 114 -14.13 5.65 19.36
CA ASP A 114 -13.10 5.32 20.36
C ASP A 114 -12.02 6.42 20.39
N PRO A 115 -12.33 7.58 21.02
CA PRO A 115 -11.49 8.77 21.00
C PRO A 115 -10.18 8.61 21.79
N SER A 116 -10.02 7.52 22.55
CA SER A 116 -8.80 7.21 23.30
C SER A 116 -8.11 5.93 22.81
N CYS A 117 -8.59 5.31 21.72
CA CYS A 117 -8.06 4.03 21.25
C CYS A 117 -8.15 2.90 22.32
N GLY A 118 -8.96 3.10 23.36
CA GLY A 118 -8.99 2.27 24.56
C GLY A 118 -9.88 1.03 24.43
N GLN A 119 -10.81 1.04 23.47
CA GLN A 119 -11.64 -0.10 23.09
C GLN A 119 -10.98 -0.96 22.01
N GLY A 120 -9.78 -0.59 21.57
CA GLY A 120 -9.04 -1.29 20.52
C GLY A 120 -9.50 -0.91 19.11
N GLU A 121 -10.18 0.23 18.96
CA GLU A 121 -10.56 0.80 17.67
C GLU A 121 -9.69 2.01 17.32
N CYS A 122 -8.74 1.83 16.41
CA CYS A 122 -7.79 2.88 16.04
C CYS A 122 -7.56 2.93 14.55
N GLY A 123 -7.47 4.14 14.01
CA GLY A 123 -6.71 4.39 12.80
C GLY A 123 -5.22 4.23 13.08
N LEU A 124 -4.47 3.76 12.09
CA LEU A 124 -3.01 3.62 12.15
C LEU A 124 -2.40 4.46 11.05
N VAL A 125 -1.36 5.23 11.38
CA VAL A 125 -0.54 5.97 10.42
C VAL A 125 0.90 5.58 10.60
N PHE A 126 1.53 5.12 9.52
CA PHE A 126 2.91 4.65 9.56
C PHE A 126 3.57 4.74 8.19
N LYS A 127 4.89 4.86 8.21
CA LYS A 127 5.75 4.80 7.04
C LYS A 127 6.79 3.73 7.29
N LEU A 128 6.67 2.61 6.59
CA LEU A 128 7.59 1.49 6.65
C LEU A 128 8.69 1.68 5.62
N VAL A 129 9.92 1.85 6.07
CA VAL A 129 11.13 1.91 5.26
C VAL A 129 11.74 0.53 5.22
N LEU A 130 11.93 0.00 4.01
CA LEU A 130 12.59 -1.28 3.81
C LEU A 130 14.05 -1.18 4.23
N LYS A 131 14.44 -1.94 5.26
CA LYS A 131 15.81 -1.98 5.78
C LYS A 131 16.63 -3.09 5.14
N GLN A 132 16.01 -4.24 4.91
CA GLN A 132 16.63 -5.44 4.34
C GLN A 132 15.60 -6.20 3.51
N GLY A 133 16.00 -6.65 2.31
CA GLY A 133 15.19 -7.51 1.46
C GLY A 133 16.07 -8.52 0.72
N ILE A 134 15.57 -9.75 0.59
CA ILE A 134 16.25 -10.87 -0.10
C ILE A 134 15.62 -11.09 -1.50
N GLY A 135 14.49 -10.42 -1.77
CA GLY A 135 13.81 -10.46 -3.06
C GLY A 135 14.28 -9.40 -4.05
N ASP A 136 13.47 -9.16 -5.06
CA ASP A 136 13.69 -8.13 -6.09
C ASP A 136 13.79 -6.74 -5.47
N TYR A 137 12.95 -6.47 -4.47
CA TYR A 137 12.93 -5.22 -3.72
C TYR A 137 13.77 -5.34 -2.46
N ASN A 138 14.74 -4.44 -2.31
CA ASN A 138 15.65 -4.40 -1.16
C ASN A 138 15.78 -3.01 -0.53
N CYS A 139 15.04 -2.03 -1.05
CA CYS A 139 14.94 -0.67 -0.52
C CYS A 139 13.60 -0.05 -0.94
N GLY A 140 13.23 1.06 -0.31
CA GLY A 140 12.01 1.78 -0.61
C GLY A 140 11.17 2.04 0.64
N GLU A 141 9.93 2.45 0.41
CA GLU A 141 9.01 2.78 1.50
C GLU A 141 7.57 2.41 1.16
N ILE A 142 6.82 2.02 2.19
CA ILE A 142 5.38 1.81 2.18
C ILE A 142 4.78 2.77 3.19
N VAL A 143 3.85 3.60 2.75
CA VAL A 143 3.08 4.47 3.61
C VAL A 143 1.69 3.89 3.76
N SER A 144 1.22 3.86 4.99
CA SER A 144 -0.12 3.46 5.35
C SER A 144 -0.72 4.48 6.29
N GLY A 145 -2.03 4.68 6.21
CA GLY A 145 -2.67 5.69 7.00
C GLY A 145 -4.15 5.48 7.11
N TYR A 146 -4.69 5.95 8.21
CA TYR A 146 -6.09 6.29 8.32
C TYR A 146 -6.23 7.79 8.07
N ASP A 147 -6.85 8.14 6.95
CA ASP A 147 -7.34 9.48 6.71
C ASP A 147 -8.86 9.40 6.53
N PRO A 148 -9.68 9.97 7.43
CA PRO A 148 -11.14 9.92 7.32
C PRO A 148 -11.67 10.63 6.06
N THR A 149 -10.84 11.41 5.37
CA THR A 149 -11.17 12.09 4.13
C THR A 149 -10.77 11.32 2.86
N LEU A 150 -9.96 10.26 2.98
CA LEU A 150 -9.48 9.45 1.85
C LEU A 150 -9.91 7.98 2.03
N THR A 151 -11.03 7.60 1.41
CA THR A 151 -11.62 6.26 1.54
C THR A 151 -10.72 5.11 1.05
N SER A 152 -9.74 5.39 0.19
CA SER A 152 -8.78 4.41 -0.34
C SER A 152 -7.50 4.25 0.50
N PHE A 153 -7.36 5.01 1.59
CA PHE A 153 -6.22 4.99 2.49
C PHE A 153 -6.74 4.80 3.92
N THR A 154 -7.03 3.54 4.23
CA THR A 154 -7.65 3.14 5.49
C THR A 154 -6.87 1.98 6.09
N SER A 155 -6.16 2.30 7.17
CA SER A 155 -5.56 1.30 8.05
C SER A 155 -6.20 1.39 9.42
N THR A 156 -7.07 0.44 9.72
CA THR A 156 -7.89 0.45 10.93
C THR A 156 -7.77 -0.87 11.67
N LEU A 157 -7.46 -0.80 12.95
CA LEU A 157 -7.60 -1.90 13.87
C LEU A 157 -8.95 -1.74 14.57
N GLN A 158 -9.82 -2.74 14.48
CA GLN A 158 -11.11 -2.80 15.19
C GLN A 158 -11.14 -4.08 16.04
N GLY A 159 -10.94 -3.91 17.34
CA GLY A 159 -10.70 -5.02 18.25
C GLY A 159 -9.45 -5.79 17.85
N ASN A 160 -9.62 -6.99 17.30
CA ASN A 160 -8.51 -7.81 16.79
C ASN A 160 -8.43 -7.87 15.27
N ALA A 161 -9.39 -7.29 14.54
CA ALA A 161 -9.37 -7.28 13.08
C ALA A 161 -8.61 -6.05 12.59
N LEU A 162 -7.59 -6.27 11.75
CA LEU A 162 -6.87 -5.21 11.06
C LEU A 162 -7.31 -5.18 9.60
N GLN A 163 -7.67 -4.01 9.10
CA GLN A 163 -7.77 -3.71 7.68
C GLN A 163 -6.60 -2.81 7.30
N LEU A 164 -5.95 -3.09 6.17
CA LEU A 164 -4.82 -2.32 5.65
C LEU A 164 -5.07 -1.91 4.21
N ASN A 165 -4.86 -0.63 3.93
CA ASN A 165 -4.72 -0.10 2.58
C ASN A 165 -3.53 0.84 2.57
N SER A 166 -2.51 0.49 1.80
CA SER A 166 -1.21 1.17 1.78
C SER A 166 -0.75 1.44 0.36
N VAL A 167 0.13 2.42 0.22
CA VAL A 167 0.80 2.75 -1.05
C VAL A 167 2.30 2.78 -0.81
N GLY A 168 3.10 2.42 -1.80
CA GLY A 168 4.55 2.41 -1.64
C GLY A 168 5.31 2.65 -2.92
N LYS A 169 6.60 2.93 -2.77
CA LYS A 169 7.61 2.90 -3.84
C LYS A 169 8.66 1.88 -3.42
N LEU A 170 8.70 0.74 -4.10
CA LEU A 170 9.65 -0.35 -3.84
C LEU A 170 10.69 -0.39 -4.94
N CYS A 171 11.97 -0.55 -4.57
CA CYS A 171 13.07 -0.40 -5.50
C CYS A 171 14.08 -1.56 -5.42
N LYS A 172 14.72 -1.83 -6.55
CA LYS A 172 15.87 -2.73 -6.71
C LYS A 172 17.16 -1.91 -6.55
N CYS A 173 17.51 -1.54 -5.32
CA CYS A 173 18.76 -0.83 -5.06
C CYS A 173 19.97 -1.74 -5.29
N LYS A 174 21.06 -1.16 -5.78
CA LYS A 174 22.37 -1.80 -5.63
C LYS A 174 22.72 -1.80 -4.15
N LEU A 175 23.01 -2.96 -3.59
CA LEU A 175 23.67 -3.02 -2.28
C LEU A 175 24.99 -2.27 -2.44
N SER A 176 25.13 -1.13 -1.77
CA SER A 176 26.41 -0.41 -1.76
C SER A 176 27.41 -1.33 -1.08
N GLY A 177 28.25 -1.98 -1.88
CA GLY A 177 29.37 -2.74 -1.36
C GLY A 177 30.27 -1.80 -0.56
N ASN A 178 30.58 -2.18 0.67
CA ASN A 178 31.78 -1.70 1.33
C ASN A 178 32.97 -2.05 0.41
N ASN A 179 33.63 -1.03 -0.13
CA ASN A 179 35.02 -1.14 -0.56
C ASN A 179 35.91 -1.11 0.69
#